data_AF-A0A2H3CU20-F1
#
_entry.id   AF-A0A2H3CU20-F1
#
_cell.length_a   1.000
_cell.length_b   1.000
_cell.length_c   1.000
_cell.angle_alpha   90.00
_cell.angle_beta   90.00
_cell.angle_gamma   90.00
#
_symmetry.space_group_name_H-M   'P 1'
#
loop_
_entity.id
_entity.type
_entity.pdbx_description
1 polymer ?
#
loop_
_entity_poly.entity_id
_entity_poly.type
_entity_poly.pdbx_seq_one_letter_code
_entity_poly.pdbx_strand_id
1 'polypeptide(L)'
;EAVDISNRYFWPKAKMSDDNGIQIVQEIDPNRILHMMGNNTLIYMEDNVVQYCKRVTEDGKKQYTKVKLQIFRGGDIIEVQCSMVFITTINTLTRMNLVLCALAMVNCQVSTHNGK
;
A
#
# COMPACT_ATOMS: atom_id res chain seq x y z
N GLU A 1 14.76 -17.26 4.35
CA GLU A 1 13.44 -17.16 3.70
C GLU A 1 12.92 -15.74 3.87
N ALA A 2 12.16 -15.22 2.89
CA ALA A 2 11.58 -13.88 2.94
C ALA A 2 10.07 -13.97 2.69
N VAL A 3 9.29 -13.12 3.38
CA VAL A 3 7.84 -13.03 3.17
C VAL A 3 7.58 -12.01 2.08
N ASP A 4 6.86 -12.41 1.03
CA ASP A 4 6.37 -11.51 -0.02
C ASP A 4 4.96 -11.01 0.33
N ILE A 5 4.77 -9.69 0.30
CA ILE A 5 3.51 -9.03 0.62
C ILE A 5 3.31 -7.94 -0.44
N SER A 6 2.17 -7.97 -1.11
CA SER A 6 1.85 -7.00 -2.15
C SER A 6 0.37 -6.65 -2.14
N ASN A 7 0.03 -5.56 -2.81
CA ASN A 7 -1.35 -5.24 -3.15
C ASN A 7 -1.41 -4.93 -4.64
N ARG A 8 -2.54 -5.28 -5.27
CA ARG A 8 -2.76 -4.97 -6.68
C ARG A 8 -3.24 -3.54 -6.79
N TYR A 9 -2.71 -2.81 -7.77
CA TYR A 9 -3.21 -1.47 -8.11
C TYR A 9 -4.60 -1.48 -8.71
N PHE A 10 -5.08 -2.59 -9.26
CA PHE A 10 -6.37 -2.61 -9.94
C PHE A 10 -7.08 -3.95 -9.81
N TRP A 11 -8.40 -3.88 -9.99
CA TRP A 11 -9.26 -5.03 -10.23
C TRP A 11 -9.93 -4.95 -11.61
N PRO A 12 -10.31 -6.08 -12.23
CA PRO A 12 -11.14 -6.06 -13.44
C PRO A 12 -12.55 -5.53 -13.15
N LYS A 13 -12.99 -4.51 -13.89
CA LYS A 13 -14.31 -3.88 -13.77
C LYS A 13 -15.45 -4.84 -14.06
N ALA A 14 -15.23 -5.84 -14.93
CA ALA A 14 -16.22 -6.88 -15.25
C ALA A 14 -16.72 -7.68 -14.03
N LYS A 15 -16.03 -7.62 -12.89
CA LYS A 15 -16.40 -8.29 -11.64
C LYS A 15 -17.06 -7.37 -10.62
N MET A 16 -17.29 -6.10 -10.95
CA MET A 16 -17.80 -5.07 -10.03
C MET A 16 -19.16 -4.54 -10.50
N SER A 17 -20.07 -4.31 -9.55
CA SER A 17 -21.41 -3.74 -9.79
C SER A 17 -21.32 -2.22 -9.94
N ASP A 18 -21.36 -1.71 -11.18
CA ASP A 18 -21.50 -0.29 -11.59
C ASP A 18 -20.67 0.78 -10.86
N ASP A 19 -19.68 0.36 -10.07
CA ASP A 19 -18.79 1.22 -9.34
C ASP A 19 -17.80 1.87 -10.31
N ASN A 20 -17.52 3.15 -10.08
CA ASN A 20 -16.61 3.97 -10.88
C ASN A 20 -15.22 4.06 -10.25
N GLY A 21 -15.05 3.56 -9.03
CA GLY A 21 -13.79 3.51 -8.32
C GLY A 21 -13.33 4.88 -7.85
N ILE A 22 -12.13 4.91 -7.29
CA ILE A 22 -11.51 6.12 -6.77
C ILE A 22 -10.35 6.55 -7.67
N GLN A 23 -10.06 7.85 -7.66
CA GLN A 23 -8.96 8.40 -8.43
C GLN A 23 -7.61 8.05 -7.79
N ILE A 24 -6.65 7.58 -8.59
CA ILE A 24 -5.27 7.41 -8.13
C ILE A 24 -4.66 8.80 -7.89
N VAL A 25 -4.15 9.01 -6.68
CA VAL A 25 -3.51 10.28 -6.30
C VAL A 25 -2.20 10.49 -7.06
N GLN A 26 -1.91 11.74 -7.40
CA GLN A 26 -0.72 12.12 -8.18
C GLN A 26 0.60 11.69 -7.54
N GLU A 27 0.64 11.53 -6.21
CA GLU A 27 1.84 11.06 -5.52
C GLU A 27 2.21 9.61 -5.87
N ILE A 28 1.22 8.79 -6.21
CA ILE A 28 1.39 7.39 -6.61
C ILE A 28 1.57 7.29 -8.13
N ASP A 29 0.90 8.15 -8.90
CA ASP A 29 0.95 8.16 -10.36
C ASP A 29 1.26 9.56 -10.93
N PRO A 30 2.49 10.08 -10.71
CA PRO A 30 2.83 11.45 -11.07
C PRO A 30 2.74 11.71 -12.58
N ASN A 31 3.02 10.69 -13.38
CA ASN A 31 3.03 10.75 -14.85
C ASN A 31 1.73 10.21 -15.48
N ARG A 32 0.72 9.87 -14.67
CA ARG A 32 -0.55 9.27 -15.12
C ARG A 32 -0.41 7.97 -15.92
N ILE A 33 0.69 7.23 -15.71
CA ILE A 33 0.97 5.98 -16.41
C ILE A 33 0.02 4.90 -15.92
N LEU A 34 -0.20 4.79 -14.60
CA LEU A 34 -1.14 3.80 -14.04
C LEU A 34 -2.56 4.08 -14.53
N HIS A 35 -2.97 5.35 -14.51
CA HIS A 35 -4.26 5.77 -15.04
C HIS A 35 -4.41 5.42 -16.54
N MET A 36 -3.38 5.67 -17.35
CA MET A 36 -3.41 5.34 -18.78
C MET A 36 -3.48 3.83 -19.02
N MET A 37 -2.76 3.04 -18.22
CA MET A 37 -2.73 1.58 -18.32
C MET A 37 -4.03 0.93 -17.83
N GLY A 38 -4.69 1.55 -16.86
CA GLY A 38 -5.96 1.14 -16.29
C GLY A 38 -7.08 1.00 -17.31
N ASN A 39 -7.11 1.89 -18.32
CA ASN A 39 -8.19 1.99 -19.32
C ASN A 39 -9.61 1.90 -18.68
N ASN A 40 -10.67 1.66 -19.46
CA ASN A 40 -12.04 1.55 -18.90
C ASN A 40 -12.37 0.15 -18.33
N THR A 41 -11.42 -0.78 -18.32
CA THR A 41 -11.61 -2.19 -17.91
C THR A 41 -11.03 -2.51 -16.54
N LEU A 42 -10.15 -1.66 -16.02
CA LEU A 42 -9.58 -1.80 -14.68
C LEU A 42 -10.09 -0.68 -13.77
N ILE A 43 -10.26 -1.02 -12.50
CA ILE A 43 -10.80 -0.11 -11.49
C ILE A 43 -9.91 -0.11 -10.24
N TYR A 44 -9.66 1.09 -9.71
CA TYR A 44 -8.93 1.30 -8.47
C TYR A 44 -9.94 1.55 -7.35
N MET A 45 -9.87 0.77 -6.28
CA MET A 45 -10.80 0.81 -5.14
C MET A 45 -10.06 1.10 -3.84
N GLU A 46 -10.80 1.37 -2.77
CA GLU A 46 -10.25 1.56 -1.44
C GLU A 46 -9.36 0.38 -1.00
N ASP A 47 -9.75 -0.85 -1.31
CA ASP A 47 -8.97 -2.06 -1.00
C ASP A 47 -7.60 -2.12 -1.71
N ASN A 48 -7.41 -1.35 -2.78
CA ASN A 48 -6.15 -1.27 -3.51
C ASN A 48 -5.20 -0.21 -2.92
N VAL A 49 -5.69 0.65 -2.02
CA VAL A 49 -4.90 1.73 -1.44
C VAL A 49 -3.96 1.19 -0.38
N VAL A 50 -2.66 1.41 -0.58
CA VAL A 50 -1.65 1.22 0.47
C VAL A 50 -1.41 2.54 1.19
N GLN A 51 -1.60 2.57 2.51
CA GLN A 51 -1.33 3.75 3.32
C GLN A 51 0.16 3.86 3.65
N TYR A 52 0.72 5.05 3.46
CA TYR A 52 2.11 5.35 3.80
C TYR A 52 2.15 6.32 4.98
N CYS A 53 2.77 5.90 6.07
CA CYS A 53 2.80 6.63 7.32
C CYS A 53 4.22 6.75 7.88
N LYS A 54 4.44 7.74 8.75
CA LYS A 54 5.57 7.78 9.68
C LYS A 54 5.05 7.75 11.11
N ARG A 55 5.76 7.06 11.99
CA ARG A 55 5.50 7.13 13.43
C ARG A 55 6.11 8.41 13.99
N VAL A 56 5.28 9.21 14.64
CA VAL A 56 5.67 10.40 15.41
C VAL A 56 5.37 10.13 16.87
N THR A 57 6.30 10.49 17.76
CA THR A 57 6.07 10.43 19.20
C THR A 57 5.99 11.84 19.73
N GLU A 58 4.82 12.23 20.22
CA GLU A 58 4.56 13.55 20.80
C GLU A 58 3.91 13.34 22.18
N ASP A 59 4.46 13.98 23.22
CA ASP A 59 4.02 13.83 24.62
C ASP A 59 3.87 12.37 25.10
N GLY A 60 4.78 11.49 24.67
CA GLY A 60 4.76 10.07 25.01
C GLY A 60 3.70 9.25 24.28
N LYS A 61 2.86 9.87 23.44
CA LYS A 61 1.87 9.19 22.59
C LYS A 61 2.44 8.95 21.20
N LYS A 62 2.31 7.70 20.73
CA LYS A 62 2.66 7.32 19.36
C LYS A 62 1.49 7.67 18.44
N GLN A 63 1.75 8.49 17.43
CA GLN A 63 0.81 8.86 16.38
C GLN A 63 1.40 8.47 15.02
N TYR A 64 0.53 8.23 14.04
CA TYR A 64 0.93 7.96 12.66
C TYR A 64 0.45 9.11 11.77
N THR A 65 1.39 9.72 11.05
CA THR A 65 1.09 10.79 10.10
C THR A 65 1.32 10.30 8.69
N LYS A 66 0.44 10.63 7.74
CA LYS A 66 0.61 10.30 6.33
C LYS A 66 1.88 10.93 5.75
N VAL A 67 2.56 10.19 4.89
CA VAL A 67 3.79 10.59 4.20
C VAL A 67 3.78 10.08 2.76
N LYS A 68 4.68 10.63 1.93
CA LYS A 68 4.86 10.18 0.55
C LYS A 68 5.69 8.90 0.51
N LEU A 69 5.39 8.00 -0.42
CA LEU A 69 6.14 6.74 -0.62
C LEU A 69 7.66 6.97 -0.82
N GLN A 70 8.05 8.07 -1.44
CA GLN A 70 9.45 8.41 -1.74
C GLN A 70 10.36 8.60 -0.51
N ILE A 71 9.82 8.62 0.71
CA ILE A 71 10.65 8.65 1.93
C ILE A 71 11.23 7.27 2.29
N PHE A 72 10.66 6.18 1.77
CA PHE A 72 11.09 4.83 2.06
C PHE A 72 12.25 4.41 1.13
N ARG A 73 13.26 3.77 1.69
CA ARG A 73 14.47 3.31 1.01
C ARG A 73 14.78 1.86 1.40
N GLY A 74 15.52 1.18 0.53
CA GLY A 74 16.06 -0.14 0.85
C GLY A 74 16.96 -0.07 2.09
N GLY A 75 16.72 -0.95 3.06
CA GLY A 75 17.42 -0.96 4.36
C GLY A 75 16.66 -0.27 5.49
N ASP A 76 15.55 0.43 5.21
CA ASP A 76 14.72 1.03 6.25
C ASP A 76 14.00 -0.02 7.10
N ILE A 77 13.85 0.30 8.39
CA ILE A 77 13.04 -0.49 9.31
C ILE A 77 11.63 0.10 9.34
N ILE A 78 10.69 -0.68 8.82
CA ILE A 78 9.29 -0.31 8.70
C ILE A 78 8.41 -1.30 9.46
N GLU A 79 7.25 -0.82 9.89
CA GLU A 79 6.14 -1.64 10.34
C GLU A 79 5.18 -1.83 9.17
N VAL A 80 4.75 -3.07 8.97
CA VAL A 80 3.86 -3.46 7.87
C VAL A 80 2.52 -3.88 8.46
N GLN A 81 1.43 -3.28 7.96
CA GLN A 81 0.09 -3.80 8.16
C GLN A 81 -0.32 -4.57 6.91
N CYS A 82 -0.78 -5.81 7.10
CA CYS A 82 -1.30 -6.64 6.03
C CYS A 82 -2.58 -7.37 6.46
N SER A 83 -3.41 -7.69 5.48
CA SER A 83 -4.58 -8.55 5.64
C SER A 83 -4.26 -9.95 5.16
N MET A 84 -4.72 -10.95 5.90
CA MET A 84 -4.53 -12.36 5.56
C MET A 84 -5.82 -12.91 4.97
N VAL A 85 -5.79 -13.29 3.69
CA VAL A 85 -6.96 -13.77 2.96
C VAL A 85 -6.81 -15.25 2.68
N PHE A 86 -7.80 -16.03 3.11
CA PHE A 86 -7.89 -17.46 2.86
C PHE A 86 -8.89 -17.72 1.73
N ILE A 87 -8.44 -18.42 0.69
CA ILE A 87 -9.24 -18.75 -0.48
C ILE A 87 -9.31 -20.26 -0.58
N THR A 88 -10.50 -20.83 -0.46
CA THR A 88 -10.75 -22.24 -0.73
C THR A 88 -10.87 -22.45 -2.23
N THR A 89 -10.02 -23.32 -2.79
CA THR A 89 -10.10 -23.70 -4.20
C THR A 89 -10.97 -24.93 -4.37
N ILE A 90 -11.46 -25.17 -5.60
CA ILE A 90 -12.40 -26.25 -5.95
C ILE A 90 -11.89 -27.64 -5.51
N ASN A 91 -10.57 -27.82 -5.44
CA ASN A 91 -9.92 -29.04 -4.97
C ASN A 91 -9.71 -29.11 -3.44
N THR A 92 -10.42 -28.30 -2.65
CA THR A 92 -10.32 -28.19 -1.18
C THR A 92 -8.98 -27.73 -0.62
N LEU A 93 -8.04 -27.30 -1.47
CA LEU A 93 -6.82 -26.64 -1.01
C LEU A 93 -7.15 -25.22 -0.55
N THR A 94 -6.67 -24.84 0.63
CA THR A 94 -6.78 -23.46 1.11
C THR A 94 -5.51 -22.72 0.75
N ARG A 95 -5.63 -21.71 -0.11
CA ARG A 95 -4.54 -20.78 -0.40
C ARG A 95 -4.64 -19.57 0.51
N MET A 96 -3.54 -19.23 1.16
CA MET A 96 -3.38 -18.02 1.94
C MET A 96 -2.64 -16.97 1.09
N ASN A 97 -3.15 -15.75 1.06
CA ASN A 97 -2.47 -14.59 0.47
C ASN A 97 -2.35 -13.49 1.53
N LEU A 98 -1.22 -12.79 1.55
CA LEU A 98 -1.03 -11.57 2.33
C LEU A 98 -1.23 -10.36 1.41
N VAL A 99 -2.16 -9.49 1.78
CA VAL A 99 -2.45 -8.25 1.06
C VAL A 99 -1.87 -7.08 1.83
N LEU A 100 -1.01 -6.30 1.19
CA LEU A 100 -0.39 -5.13 1.80
C LEU A 100 -1.44 -4.02 2.02
N CYS A 101 -1.58 -3.53 3.25
CA CYS A 101 -2.53 -2.46 3.59
C CYS A 101 -1.82 -1.15 3.97
N ALA A 102 -0.74 -1.20 4.73
CA ALA A 102 0.00 0.00 5.12
C ALA A 102 1.48 -0.27 5.39
N LEU A 103 2.30 0.76 5.16
CA LEU A 103 3.69 0.84 5.59
C LEU A 103 3.86 2.03 6.53
N ALA A 104 4.49 1.80 7.68
CA ALA A 104 4.81 2.86 8.62
C ALA A 104 6.31 2.90 8.93
N MET A 105 6.94 4.05 8.71
CA MET A 105 8.33 4.28 9.10
C MET A 105 8.47 4.22 10.62
N VAL A 106 9.31 3.32 11.14
CA VAL A 106 9.52 3.12 12.58
C VAL A 106 10.75 3.86 13.08
N ASN A 107 11.80 3.96 12.27
CA ASN A 107 13.04 4.63 12.65
C ASN A 107 13.13 6.05 12.07
N CYS A 108 12.59 7.03 12.80
CA CYS A 108 12.71 8.43 12.44
C CYS A 108 14.07 9.06 12.84
N GLN A 109 15.03 8.31 13.41
CA GLN A 109 16.24 8.86 14.01
C GLN A 109 17.47 8.91 13.08
N VAL A 110 17.41 8.35 11.86
CA VAL A 110 18.60 8.22 10.98
C VAL A 110 18.47 9.06 9.68
N SER A 111 17.42 9.87 9.53
CA SER A 111 17.27 10.76 8.36
C SER A 111 17.69 12.21 8.61
N THR A 112 18.37 12.52 9.72
CA THR A 112 19.13 13.76 9.86
C THR A 112 20.49 13.62 9.18
N HIS A 113 20.49 13.54 7.84
CA HIS A 113 21.71 13.88 7.13
C HIS A 113 21.89 15.39 7.22
N ASN A 114 22.88 15.79 8.03
CA ASN A 114 23.49 17.11 8.13
C ASN A 114 23.50 17.88 6.80
N GLY A 115 22.61 18.86 6.68
CA GLY A 115 22.82 20.02 5.82
C GLY A 115 23.44 21.12 6.69
N LYS A 116 24.77 21.19 6.71
CA LYS A 116 25.47 22.46 6.92
C LYS A 116 25.37 23.28 5.64
#